data_AF-A0A183HI40-F1
#
_entry.id   AF-A0A183HI40-F1
#
_cell.length_a   1.000
_cell.length_b   1.000
_cell.length_c   1.000
_cell.angle_alpha   90.00
_cell.angle_beta   90.00
_cell.angle_gamma   90.00
#
_symmetry.space_group_name_H-M   'P 1'
#
loop_
_entity.id
_entity.type
_entity.pdbx_description
1 polymer ?
#
loop_
_entity_poly.entity_id
_entity_poly.type
_entity_poly.pdbx_seq_one_letter_code
_entity_poly.pdbx_strand_id
1 'polypeptide(L)'
;MNNHCGTDGTDDRIFSELSADNEDVTPMEVESLCVNCHQNGITRILCTRIPFYRQIIVMSFSCAHCGYSNNELQSGEAAQVRSLDSPKQFSKA
;
A
#
# COMPACT_ATOMS: atom_id res chain seq x y z
N MET A 1 14.04 -16.73 0.26
CA MET A 1 13.38 -15.42 0.06
C MET A 1 11.96 -15.73 -0.37
N ASN A 2 11.02 -15.74 0.57
CA ASN A 2 9.69 -16.28 0.30
C ASN A 2 8.72 -15.11 0.21
N ASN A 3 8.56 -14.60 -1.00
CA ASN A 3 7.49 -13.68 -1.37
C ASN A 3 6.20 -14.49 -1.46
N HIS A 4 5.45 -14.57 -0.36
CA HIS A 4 4.12 -15.17 -0.38
C HIS A 4 3.11 -14.07 -0.69
N CYS A 5 2.67 -14.03 -1.94
CA CYS A 5 1.44 -13.36 -2.34
C CYS A 5 0.29 -14.26 -1.89
N GLY A 6 -0.31 -13.95 -0.73
CA GLY A 6 -1.43 -14.68 -0.15
C GLY A 6 -2.68 -13.81 -0.09
N THR A 7 -3.66 -14.11 -0.94
CA THR A 7 -5.03 -13.63 -0.83
C THR A 7 -5.81 -14.56 0.08
N ASP A 8 -6.07 -14.17 1.34
CA ASP A 8 -7.16 -14.73 2.15
C ASP A 8 -7.59 -13.74 3.25
N GLY A 9 -8.88 -13.66 3.52
CA GLY A 9 -9.57 -12.56 4.19
C GLY A 9 -9.32 -12.34 5.69
N THR A 10 -8.21 -12.79 6.26
CA THR A 10 -7.82 -12.52 7.66
C THR A 10 -6.29 -12.52 7.82
N ASP A 11 -5.64 -11.41 7.48
CA ASP A 11 -4.27 -11.16 7.97
C ASP A 11 -4.28 -9.93 8.89
N ASP A 12 -4.75 -10.15 10.13
CA ASP A 12 -4.69 -9.16 11.22
C ASP A 12 -3.23 -8.89 11.67
N ARG A 13 -2.22 -9.59 11.12
CA ARG A 13 -0.82 -9.46 11.54
C ARG A 13 -0.12 -8.30 10.84
N ILE A 14 -0.55 -7.94 9.64
CA ILE A 14 0.02 -6.80 8.89
C ILE A 14 -0.61 -5.47 9.32
N PHE A 15 -1.90 -5.45 9.66
CA PHE A 15 -2.61 -4.21 10.01
C PHE A 15 -2.72 -4.02 11.52
N SER A 16 -2.05 -2.98 12.05
CA SER A 16 -2.16 -2.60 13.47
C SER A 16 -3.25 -1.56 13.70
N GLU A 17 -3.89 -1.55 14.87
CA GLU A 17 -4.83 -0.46 15.24
C GLU A 17 -4.08 0.85 15.51
N LEU A 18 -4.53 1.93 14.88
CA LEU A 18 -4.07 3.29 15.20
C LEU A 18 -4.59 3.68 16.59
N SER A 19 -3.71 3.63 17.60
CA SER A 19 -3.97 4.18 18.94
C SER A 19 -2.83 5.11 19.35
N ALA A 20 -3.13 6.08 20.22
CA ALA A 20 -2.12 6.99 20.73
C ALA A 20 -1.18 6.34 21.75
N ASP A 21 -1.61 5.21 22.33
CA ASP A 21 -0.90 4.50 23.39
C ASP A 21 -0.01 3.36 22.86
N ASN A 22 -0.09 3.06 21.55
CA ASN A 22 0.71 2.02 20.90
C ASN A 22 2.02 2.60 20.32
N GLU A 23 3.07 2.70 21.15
CA GLU A 23 4.43 3.09 20.71
C GLU A 23 5.15 2.01 19.90
N ASP A 24 4.70 0.75 19.95
CA ASP A 24 5.35 -0.38 19.28
C ASP A 24 5.11 -0.44 17.76
N VAL A 25 4.30 0.46 17.20
CA VAL A 25 3.96 0.45 15.76
C VAL A 25 5.08 1.11 14.95
N THR A 26 6.02 0.30 14.48
CA THR A 26 7.10 0.75 13.59
C THR A 26 6.73 0.56 12.11
N PRO A 27 6.83 1.60 11.26
CA PRO A 27 6.65 1.45 9.81
C PRO A 27 7.70 0.49 9.20
N MET A 28 7.30 -0.24 8.17
CA MET A 28 8.23 -1.00 7.32
C MET A 28 9.02 -0.04 6.44
N GLU A 29 10.33 -0.19 6.35
CA GLU A 29 11.18 0.62 5.47
C GLU A 29 11.63 -0.18 4.25
N VAL A 30 11.52 0.42 3.06
CA VAL A 30 11.93 -0.18 1.78
C VAL A 30 12.70 0.85 0.97
N GLU A 31 13.81 0.44 0.35
CA GLU A 31 14.53 1.29 -0.60
C GLU A 31 13.72 1.46 -1.90
N SER A 32 13.59 2.70 -2.38
CA SER A 32 12.82 3.01 -3.57
C SER A 32 13.49 4.11 -4.41
N LEU A 33 13.22 4.10 -5.72
CA LEU A 33 13.78 5.06 -6.65
C LEU A 33 13.13 6.44 -6.49
N CYS A 34 13.94 7.48 -6.31
CA CYS A 34 13.48 8.86 -6.30
C CYS A 34 13.13 9.32 -7.71
N VAL A 35 11.87 9.67 -7.95
CA VAL A 35 11.39 10.20 -9.24
C VAL A 35 11.97 11.55 -9.63
N ASN A 36 12.57 12.29 -8.69
CA ASN A 36 13.13 13.62 -8.93
C ASN A 36 14.61 13.58 -9.33
N CYS A 37 15.43 12.80 -8.62
CA CYS A 37 16.89 12.76 -8.83
C CYS A 37 17.43 11.39 -9.26
N HIS A 38 16.56 10.38 -9.40
CA HIS A 38 16.89 9.02 -9.80
C HIS A 38 17.88 8.27 -8.87
N GLN A 39 18.11 8.79 -7.67
CA GLN A 39 18.83 8.09 -6.61
C GLN A 39 17.86 7.32 -5.70
N ASN A 40 18.37 6.38 -4.92
CA ASN A 40 17.54 5.66 -3.95
C ASN A 40 17.18 6.56 -2.75
N GLY A 41 15.91 6.54 -2.36
CA GLY A 41 15.41 7.05 -1.09
C GLY A 41 14.77 5.91 -0.29
N ILE A 42 14.11 6.28 0.80
CA ILE A 42 13.42 5.33 1.68
C ILE A 42 11.92 5.60 1.60
N THR A 43 11.16 4.54 1.35
CA THR A 43 9.70 4.51 1.51
C THR A 43 9.35 3.81 2.82
N ARG A 44 8.66 4.52 3.71
CA ARG A 44 8.07 4.00 4.93
C ARG A 44 6.63 3.60 4.66
N ILE A 45 6.27 2.37 5.00
CA ILE A 45 4.94 1.81 4.78
C ILE A 45 4.34 1.46 6.15
N LEU A 46 3.19 2.05 6.44
CA LEU A 46 2.42 1.79 7.65
C LEU A 46 1.04 1.25 7.26
N CYS A 47 0.84 -0.05 7.48
CA CYS A 47 -0.45 -0.71 7.32
C CYS A 47 -1.23 -0.61 8.62
N THR A 48 -2.36 0.08 8.60
CA THR A 48 -3.12 0.31 9.83
C THR A 48 -4.62 0.33 9.64
N ARG A 49 -5.34 -0.02 10.70
CA ARG A 49 -6.79 0.03 10.79
C ARG A 49 -7.21 1.22 11.64
N ILE A 50 -8.05 2.07 11.06
CA ILE A 50 -8.75 3.12 11.82
C ILE A 50 -10.08 2.53 12.30
N PRO A 51 -10.36 2.53 13.61
CA PRO A 51 -11.66 2.10 14.15
C PRO A 51 -12.82 2.79 13.41
N PHE A 52 -13.86 2.03 13.07
CA PHE A 52 -15.06 2.50 12.37
C PHE A 52 -14.87 3.01 10.93
N TYR A 53 -13.64 3.06 10.40
CA TYR A 53 -13.39 3.45 9.02
C TYR A 53 -13.07 2.23 8.16
N ARG A 54 -11.80 2.05 7.77
CA ARG A 54 -11.32 0.98 6.90
C ARG A 54 -9.85 0.70 7.22
N GLN A 55 -9.34 -0.38 6.65
CA GLN A 55 -7.90 -0.64 6.59
C GLN A 55 -7.28 0.33 5.58
N ILE A 56 -6.18 0.97 5.95
CA ILE A 56 -5.45 1.92 5.13
C ILE A 56 -3.97 1.58 5.10
N ILE A 57 -3.31 1.97 4.01
CA ILE A 57 -1.87 1.86 3.83
C ILE A 57 -1.34 3.27 3.65
N VAL A 58 -0.51 3.72 4.58
CA VAL A 58 0.16 5.02 4.53
C VAL A 58 1.58 4.81 4.05
N MET A 59 1.96 5.50 2.98
CA MET A 59 3.31 5.47 2.44
C MET A 59 3.94 6.85 2.53
N SER A 60 5.18 6.91 3.03
CA SER A 60 5.96 8.14 3.12
C SER A 60 7.34 7.91 2.51
N PHE A 61 7.55 8.50 1.35
CA PHE A 61 8.84 8.51 0.67
C PHE A 61 9.67 9.72 1.09
N SER A 62 10.96 9.52 1.35
CA SER A 62 11.94 10.58 1.60
C SER A 62 13.27 10.28 0.90
N CYS A 63 13.82 11.28 0.22
CA CYS A 63 15.12 11.22 -0.44
C CYS A 63 16.14 12.13 0.24
N ALA A 64 17.16 11.53 0.88
CA ALA A 64 18.25 12.28 1.52
C ALA A 64 19.16 13.04 0.54
N HIS A 65 19.16 12.68 -0.75
CA HIS A 65 20.04 13.28 -1.75
C HIS A 65 19.54 14.64 -2.27
N CYS A 66 18.23 14.77 -2.50
CA CYS A 66 17.65 15.98 -3.10
C CYS A 66 16.54 16.63 -2.24
N GLY A 67 16.18 16.01 -1.11
CA GLY A 67 15.13 16.50 -0.21
C GLY A 67 13.70 16.28 -0.71
N TYR A 68 13.50 15.58 -1.85
CA TYR A 68 12.17 15.23 -2.32
C TYR A 68 11.49 14.25 -1.36
N SER A 69 10.23 14.52 -1.04
CA SER A 69 9.39 13.67 -0.20
C SER A 69 7.98 13.57 -0.78
N ASN A 70 7.34 12.41 -0.63
CA ASN A 70 5.97 12.18 -1.07
C ASN A 70 5.21 11.37 -0.02
N ASN A 71 3.96 11.75 0.25
CA ASN A 71 3.08 10.99 1.13
C ASN A 71 1.85 10.53 0.36
N GLU A 72 1.57 9.25 0.42
CA GLU A 72 0.45 8.61 -0.29
C GLU A 72 -0.40 7.80 0.69
N LEU A 73 -1.72 7.82 0.48
CA LEU A 73 -2.68 7.07 1.27
C LEU A 73 -3.48 6.17 0.32
N GLN A 74 -3.44 4.87 0.56
CA GLN A 74 -4.15 3.86 -0.21
C GLN A 74 -5.17 3.13 0.68
N SER A 75 -6.31 2.76 0.09
CA SER A 75 -7.26 1.84 0.72
C SER A 75 -6.66 0.43 0.75
N GLY A 76 -6.72 -0.24 1.90
CA GLY A 76 -6.30 -1.65 2.02
C GLY A 76 -7.31 -2.66 1.47
N GLU A 77 -8.41 -2.18 0.89
CA GLU A 77 -9.41 -3.03 0.21
C GLU A 77 -8.87 -3.51 -1.15
N ALA A 78 -9.28 -4.71 -1.57
CA ALA A 78 -8.90 -5.24 -2.88
C ALA A 78 -9.29 -4.24 -3.98
N ALA A 79 -8.32 -3.90 -4.84
CA ALA A 79 -8.56 -3.02 -5.97
C ALA A 79 -9.73 -3.56 -6.81
N GLN A 80 -10.77 -2.75 -6.96
CA GLN A 80 -11.95 -3.11 -7.74
C GLN A 80 -11.56 -3.34 -9.21
N VAL A 81 -11.59 -4.60 -9.64
CA VAL A 81 -11.47 -4.92 -11.07
C VAL A 81 -12.76 -4.46 -11.73
N ARG A 82 -12.72 -3.29 -12.36
CA ARG A 82 -13.77 -2.89 -13.28
C ARG A 82 -13.71 -3.86 -14.46
N SER A 83 -14.77 -4.65 -14.64
CA SER A 83 -14.92 -5.56 -15.78
C SER A 83 -14.55 -4.85 -17.08
N LEU A 84 -13.53 -5.34 -17.77
CA LEU A 84 -13.40 -5.08 -19.20
C LEU A 84 -14.49 -5.92 -19.87
N ASP A 85 -15.66 -5.32 -20.08
CA ASP A 85 -16.68 -5.90 -20.97
C ASP A 85 -16.10 -5.91 -22.39
N SER A 86 -15.35 -6.98 -22.70
CA SER A 86 -15.04 -7.36 -24.07
C SER A 86 -16.38 -7.67 -24.76
N PRO A 87 -16.77 -6.98 -25.85
CA PRO A 87 -18.01 -7.30 -26.53
C PRO A 87 -17.93 -8.73 -27.05
N LYS A 88 -18.70 -9.65 -26.44
CA LYS A 88 -18.92 -10.98 -27.00
C LYS A 88 -19.54 -10.78 -28.38
N GLN A 89 -18.78 -11.10 -29.41
CA GLN A 89 -19.23 -11.16 -30.78
C GLN A 89 -20.40 -12.14 -30.84
N PHE A 90 -21.63 -11.62 -30.98
CA PHE A 90 -22.79 -12.42 -31.33
C PHE A 90 -22.54 -13.01 -32.72
N SER A 91 -22.13 -14.28 -32.79
CA SER A 91 -22.26 -15.06 -34.01
C SER A 91 -23.75 -15.28 -34.25
N LYS A 92 -24.27 -14.64 -35.30
CA LYS A 92 -25.63 -14.80 -35.80
C LYS A 92 -25.92 -16.27 -36.14
N ALA A 93 -27.16 -16.69 -35.85
CA ALA A 93 -27.81 -17.86 -36.43
C ALA A 93 -28.08 -17.67 -37.93
#